data_AF-A0A975DZN4-F1
#
_entry.id   AF-A0A975DZN4-F1
#
_cell.length_a   1.000
_cell.length_b   1.000
_cell.length_c   1.000
_cell.angle_alpha   90.00
_cell.angle_beta   90.00
_cell.angle_gamma   90.00
#
_symmetry.space_group_name_H-M   'P 1'
#
loop_
_entity.id
_entity.type
_entity.pdbx_description
1 polymer ?
#
loop_
_entity_poly.entity_id
_entity_poly.type
_entity_poly.pdbx_seq_one_letter_code
_entity_poly.pdbx_strand_id
1 'polypeptide(L)'
;MTNIKRHGQAGSLQALARPAAGGTLRRTHQTAWTLLFAAALAACGGSEPDALQQASGSPAPAPAPAPAPAPAPAPAPAPAPAPAPAPAPAPAPAPAPAPAPAPVTSSALLVTLQNFAETAARNWNFAGHSVTDQFTSAQGRWDYTDTTYEPWLFDRADVWRMMFELTRNTKWQTQANSDLAYYESRLSAEGFFLNKTGEQDTKYSYVHPWSTNTAKQTAAYNATVAGFPNTYSTGAGLWTERELWVALNAAVKYHTVSNSTAALSRAQAMVDQWDQVCAGRKAPLVSYTQHEGGGPGGTTPSDLISSPWMSALYFQAARLYIEKVPSAANQVYRQASDYFDWMNTPGTRGFYSGSEVGSEYAGLVFPSYLAGGSLIGDAGPDVGNMDHALDVAGFVAFAIKAKTALGLPTAAAQQRLADMKATAVVAFAESTRTTLYLPKYRINPPRKFNWWTRGLYELVANGGA
;
A
#
# COMPACT_ATOMS: atom_id res chain seq x y z
N MET A 1 3.65 8.84 -51.47
CA MET A 1 2.26 9.28 -51.72
C MET A 1 1.50 9.07 -50.41
N THR A 2 0.81 10.04 -49.80
CA THR A 2 0.74 11.49 -50.05
C THR A 2 0.44 12.21 -48.73
N ASN A 3 0.95 13.43 -48.54
CA ASN A 3 0.70 14.25 -47.35
C ASN A 3 -0.76 14.76 -47.27
N ILE A 4 -1.26 14.99 -46.05
CA ILE A 4 -2.14 16.13 -45.71
C ILE A 4 -2.10 16.37 -44.19
N LYS A 5 -1.85 17.63 -43.79
CA LYS A 5 -2.11 18.14 -42.43
C LYS A 5 -3.48 18.83 -42.43
N ARG A 6 -4.20 18.83 -41.31
CA ARG A 6 -5.11 19.94 -40.95
C ARG A 6 -5.05 20.25 -39.46
N HIS A 7 -5.08 21.54 -39.12
CA HIS A 7 -5.41 22.05 -37.79
C HIS A 7 -6.89 22.46 -37.75
N GLY A 8 -7.45 22.49 -36.54
CA GLY A 8 -8.65 23.22 -36.14
C GLY A 8 -8.64 23.24 -34.61
N GLN A 9 -8.12 24.31 -34.00
CA GLN A 9 -8.82 25.54 -33.59
C GLN A 9 -9.82 25.33 -32.45
N ALA A 10 -9.80 26.27 -31.50
CA ALA A 10 -10.51 26.19 -30.23
C ALA A 10 -11.97 26.66 -30.33
N GLY A 11 -12.86 25.98 -29.61
CA GLY A 11 -14.20 26.47 -29.29
C GLY A 11 -14.24 27.01 -27.87
N SER A 12 -14.56 28.30 -27.71
CA SER A 12 -14.74 28.93 -26.40
C SER A 12 -16.08 28.54 -25.76
N LEU A 13 -16.06 28.06 -24.52
CA LEU A 13 -17.26 28.01 -23.68
C LEU A 13 -17.33 29.25 -22.78
N GLN A 14 -18.54 29.79 -22.64
CA GLN A 14 -18.77 31.12 -22.08
C GLN A 14 -18.88 31.09 -20.54
N ALA A 15 -18.37 32.12 -19.88
CA ALA A 15 -18.56 32.32 -18.46
C ALA A 15 -19.99 32.81 -18.17
N LEU A 16 -20.75 32.07 -17.37
CA LEU A 16 -22.04 32.52 -16.81
C LEU A 16 -21.83 33.11 -15.41
N ALA A 17 -21.70 34.43 -15.35
CA ALA A 17 -21.61 35.16 -14.08
C ALA A 17 -23.00 35.33 -13.43
N ARG A 18 -23.09 35.09 -12.11
CA ARG A 18 -24.15 35.62 -11.24
C ARG A 18 -23.52 36.20 -9.96
N PRO A 19 -24.17 37.18 -9.29
CA PRO A 19 -23.44 38.26 -8.63
C PRO A 19 -23.20 38.05 -7.12
N ALA A 20 -22.32 38.89 -6.56
CA ALA A 20 -22.01 38.93 -5.14
C ALA A 20 -22.89 39.91 -4.34
N ALA A 21 -23.37 39.45 -3.18
CA ALA A 21 -23.79 40.22 -2.01
C ALA A 21 -23.68 39.27 -0.79
N GLY A 22 -23.43 39.68 0.45
CA GLY A 22 -23.27 41.04 0.98
C GLY A 22 -24.19 41.28 2.18
N GLY A 23 -23.84 40.80 3.38
CA GLY A 23 -24.63 41.09 4.60
C GLY A 23 -24.51 40.10 5.78
N THR A 24 -23.59 40.40 6.69
CA THR A 24 -23.70 40.29 8.18
C THR A 24 -24.80 39.47 8.89
N LEU A 25 -24.35 38.59 9.80
CA LEU A 25 -24.80 38.41 11.21
C LEU A 25 -26.31 38.18 11.56
N ARG A 26 -26.66 36.96 12.02
CA ARG A 26 -26.93 36.61 13.45
C ARG A 26 -27.44 35.16 13.67
N ARG A 27 -27.45 34.73 14.95
CA ARG A 27 -28.17 33.54 15.47
C ARG A 27 -29.70 33.76 15.40
N THR A 28 -30.51 32.70 15.24
CA THR A 28 -31.36 32.09 16.31
C THR A 28 -32.40 31.06 15.80
N HIS A 29 -32.61 30.00 16.61
CA HIS A 29 -33.87 29.26 16.90
C HIS A 29 -34.99 29.06 15.86
N GLN A 30 -35.25 27.77 15.56
CA GLN A 30 -36.53 27.02 15.65
C GLN A 30 -37.76 27.36 14.76
N THR A 31 -38.60 26.32 14.62
CA THR A 31 -39.96 26.24 14.00
C THR A 31 -40.04 26.51 12.48
N ALA A 32 -40.71 25.74 11.59
CA ALA A 32 -41.72 24.65 11.57
C ALA A 32 -42.98 25.08 10.78
N TRP A 33 -43.95 24.16 10.57
CA TRP A 33 -45.23 24.30 9.82
C TRP A 33 -45.09 24.21 8.28
N THR A 34 -45.99 23.60 7.47
CA THR A 34 -47.16 22.65 7.58
C THR A 34 -47.47 22.14 6.14
N LEU A 35 -48.35 21.21 5.73
CA LEU A 35 -49.37 20.21 6.21
C LEU A 35 -49.46 19.15 5.05
N LEU A 36 -50.26 18.07 4.93
CA LEU A 36 -51.38 17.41 5.64
C LEU A 36 -50.92 16.01 6.17
N PHE A 37 -51.66 15.06 6.76
CA PHE A 37 -53.07 14.58 6.83
C PHE A 37 -53.56 13.78 5.59
N ALA A 38 -54.13 12.57 5.70
CA ALA A 38 -54.41 11.64 6.83
C ALA A 38 -54.58 10.19 6.25
N ALA A 39 -54.98 9.08 6.88
CA ALA A 39 -55.35 8.58 8.23
C ALA A 39 -55.56 7.03 8.11
N ALA A 40 -55.84 6.18 9.12
CA ALA A 40 -55.43 6.06 10.54
C ALA A 40 -56.13 4.79 11.15
N LEU A 41 -55.50 4.08 12.10
CA LEU A 41 -56.02 3.10 13.11
C LEU A 41 -54.80 2.29 13.62
N ALA A 42 -54.22 2.50 14.82
CA ALA A 42 -54.70 2.26 16.20
C ALA A 42 -54.69 0.75 16.59
N ALA A 43 -54.21 0.33 17.78
CA ALA A 43 -53.88 1.08 19.02
C ALA A 43 -52.67 0.51 19.80
N CYS A 44 -52.19 1.26 20.81
CA CYS A 44 -51.20 0.84 21.83
C CYS A 44 -51.82 -0.20 22.81
N GLY A 45 -51.11 -1.03 23.60
CA GLY A 45 -50.02 -0.76 24.57
C GLY A 45 -50.59 -0.82 26.01
N GLY A 46 -49.89 -1.17 27.09
CA GLY A 46 -48.51 -1.62 27.31
C GLY A 46 -48.23 -1.81 28.82
N SER A 47 -46.96 -2.03 29.20
CA SER A 47 -46.40 -2.11 30.58
C SER A 47 -46.76 -3.31 31.51
N GLU A 48 -45.76 -3.65 32.34
CA GLU A 48 -45.66 -4.73 33.35
C GLU A 48 -46.04 -4.17 34.77
N PRO A 49 -45.87 -4.86 35.96
CA PRO A 49 -45.18 -6.13 36.19
C PRO A 49 -45.67 -7.12 37.31
N ASP A 50 -45.06 -8.31 37.24
CA ASP A 50 -44.61 -9.25 38.31
C ASP A 50 -45.56 -10.17 39.14
N ALA A 51 -44.98 -11.32 39.52
CA ALA A 51 -45.23 -12.24 40.65
C ALA A 51 -46.64 -12.90 40.79
N LEU A 52 -46.83 -14.25 40.74
CA LEU A 52 -46.25 -15.30 41.62
C LEU A 52 -46.56 -16.75 41.10
N GLN A 53 -45.89 -17.77 41.68
CA GLN A 53 -46.17 -19.24 41.68
C GLN A 53 -46.41 -19.97 40.32
N GLN A 54 -45.61 -21.00 39.92
CA GLN A 54 -45.57 -22.40 40.40
C GLN A 54 -46.94 -23.13 40.41
N ALA A 55 -47.11 -24.40 39.98
CA ALA A 55 -46.33 -25.41 39.22
C ALA A 55 -47.37 -26.49 38.72
N SER A 56 -47.16 -27.53 37.89
CA SER A 56 -46.13 -28.60 37.83
C SER A 56 -46.43 -29.56 36.64
N GLY A 57 -45.39 -30.18 36.05
CA GLY A 57 -45.32 -31.57 35.50
C GLY A 57 -46.34 -32.16 34.50
N SER A 58 -45.86 -32.59 33.31
CA SER A 58 -46.00 -33.96 32.73
C SER A 58 -45.40 -34.04 31.29
N PRO A 59 -44.71 -35.13 30.86
CA PRO A 59 -44.05 -35.21 29.54
C PRO A 59 -44.64 -36.22 28.52
N ALA A 60 -44.37 -35.97 27.23
CA ALA A 60 -44.56 -36.84 26.04
C ALA A 60 -46.03 -37.12 25.61
N PRO A 61 -46.33 -37.41 24.33
CA PRO A 61 -45.78 -38.55 23.56
C PRO A 61 -44.75 -38.18 22.46
N ALA A 62 -44.20 -39.21 21.79
CA ALA A 62 -43.17 -39.11 20.75
C ALA A 62 -43.75 -39.00 19.31
N PRO A 63 -43.00 -38.42 18.34
CA PRO A 63 -43.43 -38.29 16.94
C PRO A 63 -43.41 -39.62 16.16
N ALA A 64 -44.21 -39.69 15.10
CA ALA A 64 -44.37 -40.88 14.26
C ALA A 64 -43.22 -41.07 13.23
N PRO A 65 -42.97 -42.31 12.73
CA PRO A 65 -41.92 -42.59 11.75
C PRO A 65 -42.17 -41.96 10.37
N ALA A 66 -41.09 -41.58 9.69
CA ALA A 66 -41.15 -41.04 8.32
C ALA A 66 -41.29 -42.17 7.25
N PRO A 67 -41.91 -41.90 6.09
CA PRO A 67 -42.00 -42.87 4.99
C PRO A 67 -40.65 -43.25 4.39
N ALA A 68 -40.55 -44.48 3.87
CA ALA A 68 -39.34 -44.99 3.21
C ALA A 68 -39.13 -44.35 1.80
N PRO A 69 -37.87 -44.16 1.36
CA PRO A 69 -37.57 -43.58 0.04
C PRO A 69 -37.88 -44.55 -1.12
N ALA A 70 -38.24 -43.99 -2.28
CA ALA A 70 -38.52 -44.73 -3.50
C ALA A 70 -37.23 -45.31 -4.15
N PRO A 71 -37.32 -46.44 -4.88
CA PRO A 71 -36.16 -47.05 -5.52
C PRO A 71 -35.58 -46.20 -6.66
N ALA A 72 -34.25 -46.28 -6.83
CA ALA A 72 -33.52 -45.52 -7.85
C ALA A 72 -33.69 -46.09 -9.27
N PRO A 73 -33.62 -45.25 -10.34
CA PRO A 73 -33.63 -45.71 -11.72
C PRO A 73 -32.44 -46.61 -12.07
N ALA A 74 -32.64 -47.54 -13.02
CA ALA A 74 -31.59 -48.43 -13.52
C ALA A 74 -30.53 -47.67 -14.37
N PRO A 75 -29.26 -48.09 -14.38
CA PRO A 75 -28.21 -47.46 -15.19
C PRO A 75 -28.46 -47.57 -16.70
N ALA A 76 -28.10 -46.52 -17.44
CA ALA A 76 -28.09 -46.55 -18.90
C ALA A 76 -26.91 -47.39 -19.45
N PRO A 77 -27.01 -47.96 -20.67
CA PRO A 77 -25.92 -48.72 -21.29
C PRO A 77 -24.66 -47.88 -21.50
N ALA A 78 -23.48 -48.51 -21.33
CA ALA A 78 -22.19 -47.85 -21.54
C ALA A 78 -21.95 -47.52 -23.03
N PRO A 79 -21.38 -46.33 -23.36
CA PRO A 79 -20.97 -46.02 -24.72
C PRO A 79 -19.87 -46.96 -25.24
N ALA A 80 -19.86 -47.20 -26.55
CA ALA A 80 -18.80 -47.96 -27.21
C ALA A 80 -17.44 -47.22 -27.15
N PRO A 81 -16.30 -47.94 -27.09
CA PRO A 81 -14.97 -47.29 -27.03
C PRO A 81 -14.69 -46.42 -28.25
N ALA A 82 -14.19 -45.20 -28.02
CA ALA A 82 -13.68 -44.34 -29.07
C ALA A 82 -12.34 -44.89 -29.65
N PRO A 83 -12.02 -44.61 -30.94
CA PRO A 83 -10.74 -45.01 -31.52
C PRO A 83 -9.54 -44.44 -30.74
N ALA A 84 -8.48 -45.23 -30.62
CA ALA A 84 -7.25 -44.80 -29.96
C ALA A 84 -6.61 -43.60 -30.69
N PRO A 85 -6.23 -42.51 -29.99
CA PRO A 85 -5.52 -41.39 -30.58
C PRO A 85 -4.19 -41.82 -31.21
N ALA A 86 -3.82 -41.21 -32.34
CA ALA A 86 -2.49 -41.38 -32.90
C ALA A 86 -1.41 -40.84 -31.93
N PRO A 87 -0.21 -41.45 -31.86
CA PRO A 87 0.85 -40.97 -30.98
C PRO A 87 1.19 -39.50 -31.23
N ALA A 88 1.16 -38.69 -30.17
CA ALA A 88 1.59 -37.30 -30.26
C ALA A 88 3.09 -37.22 -30.62
N PRO A 89 3.52 -36.22 -31.42
CA PRO A 89 4.95 -35.99 -31.67
C PRO A 89 5.73 -35.86 -30.36
N ALA A 90 6.92 -36.44 -30.31
CA ALA A 90 7.80 -36.30 -29.15
C ALA A 90 8.08 -34.81 -28.88
N PRO A 91 7.94 -34.32 -27.63
CA PRO A 91 8.23 -32.92 -27.31
C PRO A 91 9.64 -32.54 -27.75
N ALA A 92 9.77 -31.38 -28.40
CA ALA A 92 11.08 -30.81 -28.67
C ALA A 92 11.83 -30.60 -27.33
N PRO A 93 13.16 -30.83 -27.28
CA PRO A 93 13.93 -30.59 -26.07
C PRO A 93 13.69 -29.18 -25.54
N ALA A 94 13.35 -29.06 -24.25
CA ALA A 94 13.14 -27.76 -23.62
C ALA A 94 14.41 -26.91 -23.78
N PRO A 95 14.29 -25.60 -24.08
CA PRO A 95 15.45 -24.71 -24.14
C PRO A 95 16.28 -24.82 -22.86
N ALA A 96 17.60 -24.89 -23.00
CA ALA A 96 18.49 -24.88 -21.86
C ALA A 96 18.21 -23.62 -21.01
N PRO A 97 18.10 -23.73 -19.67
CA PRO A 97 17.82 -22.57 -18.83
C PRO A 97 18.81 -21.45 -19.07
N ALA A 98 18.31 -20.21 -19.18
CA ALA A 98 19.17 -19.04 -19.28
C ALA A 98 20.14 -19.01 -18.09
N PRO A 99 21.43 -18.68 -18.30
CA PRO A 99 22.41 -18.66 -17.22
C PRO A 99 21.97 -17.68 -16.13
N ALA A 100 22.04 -18.12 -14.87
CA ALA A 100 21.58 -17.33 -13.74
C ALA A 100 22.29 -15.95 -13.69
N PRO A 101 21.56 -14.84 -13.47
CA PRO A 101 22.16 -13.51 -13.37
C PRO A 101 23.27 -13.43 -12.31
N ALA A 102 24.29 -12.63 -12.59
CA ALA A 102 25.37 -12.40 -11.62
C ALA A 102 24.83 -11.71 -10.35
N PRO A 103 25.41 -11.98 -9.16
CA PRO A 103 24.92 -11.41 -7.89
C PRO A 103 24.88 -9.88 -7.89
N VAL A 104 23.69 -9.33 -7.64
CA VAL A 104 23.46 -7.88 -7.56
C VAL A 104 23.77 -7.38 -6.14
N THR A 105 24.68 -6.41 -6.03
CA THR A 105 25.01 -5.75 -4.76
C THR A 105 24.21 -4.47 -4.58
N SER A 106 23.99 -4.09 -3.32
CA SER A 106 23.33 -2.84 -2.92
C SER A 106 24.07 -1.61 -3.44
N SER A 107 25.40 -1.68 -3.64
CA SER A 107 26.19 -0.62 -4.25
C SER A 107 25.84 -0.37 -5.73
N ALA A 108 25.59 -1.42 -6.51
CA ALA A 108 25.18 -1.27 -7.92
C ALA A 108 23.77 -0.65 -8.04
N LEU A 109 22.86 -1.05 -7.15
CA LEU A 109 21.54 -0.43 -7.02
C LEU A 109 21.65 1.04 -6.60
N LEU A 110 22.55 1.39 -5.67
CA LEU A 110 22.77 2.78 -5.21
C LEU A 110 23.33 3.69 -6.31
N VAL A 111 24.25 3.21 -7.15
CA VAL A 111 24.74 3.99 -8.31
C VAL A 111 23.60 4.24 -9.29
N THR A 112 22.73 3.25 -9.52
CA THR A 112 21.59 3.39 -10.43
C THR A 112 20.55 4.37 -9.87
N LEU A 113 20.19 4.23 -8.58
CA LEU A 113 19.24 5.10 -7.89
C LEU A 113 19.70 6.57 -7.85
N GLN A 114 21.00 6.85 -7.68
CA GLN A 114 21.51 8.23 -7.71
C GLN A 114 21.26 8.93 -9.05
N ASN A 115 21.24 8.22 -10.18
CA ASN A 115 20.89 8.81 -11.47
C ASN A 115 19.38 9.16 -11.56
N PHE A 116 18.51 8.38 -10.90
CA PHE A 116 17.11 8.75 -10.73
C PHE A 116 16.94 9.89 -9.71
N ALA A 117 17.77 9.97 -8.67
CA ALA A 117 17.76 11.07 -7.70
C ALA A 117 17.99 12.43 -8.37
N GLU A 118 18.92 12.51 -9.34
CA GLU A 118 19.11 13.69 -10.19
C GLU A 118 17.89 14.07 -11.03
N THR A 119 16.98 13.13 -11.28
CA THR A 119 15.71 13.37 -11.99
C THR A 119 14.58 13.73 -11.03
N ALA A 120 14.52 13.10 -9.85
CA ALA A 120 13.54 13.42 -8.81
C ALA A 120 13.78 14.79 -8.13
N ALA A 121 15.02 15.29 -8.11
CA ALA A 121 15.40 16.60 -7.57
C ALA A 121 15.37 17.75 -8.59
N ARG A 122 15.28 17.45 -9.89
CA ARG A 122 15.46 18.40 -11.02
C ARG A 122 14.42 19.53 -11.13
N ASN A 123 13.42 19.48 -10.27
CA ASN A 123 12.15 20.16 -10.40
C ASN A 123 11.93 21.20 -9.29
N TRP A 124 13.04 21.62 -8.67
CA TRP A 124 13.15 22.59 -7.58
C TRP A 124 12.78 24.01 -8.01
N ASN A 125 11.75 24.59 -7.38
CA ASN A 125 11.65 26.05 -7.25
C ASN A 125 10.79 26.48 -6.04
N PHE A 126 11.32 26.31 -4.82
CA PHE A 126 10.81 27.01 -3.64
C PHE A 126 11.76 28.10 -3.11
N ALA A 127 12.99 28.16 -3.64
CA ALA A 127 14.03 29.12 -3.25
C ALA A 127 14.51 30.04 -4.40
N GLY A 128 13.74 30.15 -5.50
CA GLY A 128 14.02 31.12 -6.58
C GLY A 128 15.16 30.74 -7.53
N HIS A 129 15.52 29.45 -7.65
CA HIS A 129 16.58 29.02 -8.56
C HIS A 129 16.03 28.82 -9.98
N SER A 130 16.72 29.37 -10.98
CA SER A 130 16.32 29.21 -12.39
C SER A 130 16.66 27.81 -12.92
N VAL A 131 15.64 26.99 -13.20
CA VAL A 131 15.79 25.73 -13.94
C VAL A 131 15.76 26.05 -15.44
N THR A 132 16.94 26.24 -16.03
CA THR A 132 17.13 26.61 -17.45
C THR A 132 16.27 25.78 -18.40
N ASP A 133 15.56 26.43 -19.34
CA ASP A 133 14.58 25.78 -20.23
C ASP A 133 15.17 24.84 -21.29
N GLN A 134 16.50 24.71 -21.35
CA GLN A 134 17.18 23.80 -22.27
C GLN A 134 17.41 22.43 -21.62
N PHE A 135 16.44 21.52 -21.76
CA PHE A 135 16.67 20.09 -21.55
C PHE A 135 16.72 19.36 -22.90
N THR A 136 17.80 18.61 -23.11
CA THR A 136 17.83 17.52 -24.09
C THR A 136 16.87 16.40 -23.65
N SER A 137 16.50 15.50 -24.57
CA SER A 137 15.48 14.45 -24.40
C SER A 137 15.84 13.30 -23.43
N ALA A 138 16.47 13.60 -22.27
CA ALA A 138 17.12 12.61 -21.42
C ALA A 138 16.60 12.52 -19.97
N GLN A 139 15.97 13.56 -19.41
CA GLN A 139 15.62 13.60 -17.97
C GLN A 139 14.18 14.05 -17.63
N GLY A 140 13.48 14.74 -18.52
CA GLY A 140 12.06 15.08 -18.32
C GLY A 140 11.81 16.16 -17.26
N ARG A 141 10.53 16.38 -16.95
CA ARG A 141 10.03 17.32 -15.94
C ARG A 141 8.79 16.74 -15.27
N TRP A 142 8.52 17.21 -14.06
CA TRP A 142 7.24 17.10 -13.38
C TRP A 142 6.63 18.50 -13.25
N ASP A 143 5.34 18.59 -12.99
CA ASP A 143 4.74 19.87 -12.60
C ASP A 143 4.20 19.75 -11.18
N TYR A 144 4.85 20.44 -10.24
CA TYR A 144 4.42 20.49 -8.83
C TYR A 144 3.25 21.47 -8.61
N THR A 145 2.73 22.09 -9.66
CA THR A 145 1.44 22.80 -9.65
C THR A 145 0.29 21.93 -10.18
N ASP A 146 0.56 20.87 -10.94
CA ASP A 146 -0.45 19.95 -11.50
C ASP A 146 -1.30 19.28 -10.39
N THR A 147 -2.61 19.43 -10.49
CA THR A 147 -3.59 18.94 -9.52
C THR A 147 -3.75 17.41 -9.50
N THR A 148 -3.22 16.68 -10.49
CA THR A 148 -3.50 15.24 -10.67
C THR A 148 -2.64 14.29 -9.83
N TYR A 149 -1.51 14.74 -9.27
CA TYR A 149 -0.48 13.84 -8.71
C TYR A 149 -0.32 13.81 -7.18
N GLU A 150 -1.02 14.67 -6.41
CA GLU A 150 -0.59 15.00 -5.05
C GLU A 150 -1.65 14.83 -3.96
N PRO A 151 -1.32 14.02 -2.93
CA PRO A 151 -0.85 14.65 -1.68
C PRO A 151 0.69 14.60 -1.53
N TRP A 152 1.39 15.60 -2.11
CA TRP A 152 2.85 15.85 -2.08
C TRP A 152 3.76 14.60 -1.99
N LEU A 153 3.48 13.61 -2.83
CA LEU A 153 4.41 12.55 -3.21
C LEU A 153 5.09 11.79 -2.05
N PHE A 154 4.33 11.54 -0.98
CA PHE A 154 4.52 10.51 0.07
C PHE A 154 5.90 10.46 0.74
N ASP A 155 6.03 10.96 1.98
CA ASP A 155 7.23 10.89 2.84
C ASP A 155 8.54 11.51 2.29
N ARG A 156 8.48 12.16 1.13
CA ARG A 156 9.59 12.67 0.31
C ARG A 156 10.74 13.35 1.06
N ALA A 157 10.48 14.13 2.12
CA ALA A 157 11.52 14.75 2.94
C ALA A 157 12.42 13.72 3.66
N ASP A 158 11.87 12.62 4.17
CA ASP A 158 12.63 11.52 4.77
C ASP A 158 13.40 10.71 3.71
N VAL A 159 12.86 10.55 2.51
CA VAL A 159 13.54 9.89 1.38
C VAL A 159 14.82 10.60 0.98
N TRP A 160 14.82 11.94 0.95
CA TRP A 160 16.04 12.72 0.74
C TRP A 160 17.03 12.60 1.90
N ARG A 161 16.51 12.46 3.14
CA ARG A 161 17.34 12.18 4.31
C ARG A 161 18.01 10.80 4.23
N MET A 162 17.29 9.77 3.77
CA MET A 162 17.84 8.45 3.48
C MET A 162 18.91 8.50 2.37
N MET A 163 18.70 9.28 1.30
CA MET A 163 19.72 9.49 0.26
C MET A 163 20.99 10.14 0.81
N PHE A 164 20.88 11.11 1.72
CA PHE A 164 22.03 11.67 2.43
C PHE A 164 22.72 10.62 3.32
N GLU A 165 21.97 9.77 4.01
CA GLU A 165 22.54 8.77 4.92
C GLU A 165 23.20 7.59 4.18
N LEU A 166 22.72 7.24 2.98
CA LEU A 166 23.33 6.25 2.07
C LEU A 166 24.59 6.76 1.35
N THR A 167 24.67 8.06 1.02
CA THR A 167 25.72 8.59 0.12
C THR A 167 26.68 9.58 0.78
N ARG A 168 26.29 10.17 1.92
CA ARG A 168 26.92 11.33 2.59
C ARG A 168 27.05 12.59 1.72
N ASN A 169 26.39 12.63 0.56
CA ASN A 169 26.35 13.81 -0.31
C ASN A 169 25.36 14.85 0.25
N THR A 170 25.90 15.97 0.73
CA THR A 170 25.15 17.06 1.38
C THR A 170 24.07 17.70 0.50
N LYS A 171 24.15 17.55 -0.84
CA LYS A 171 23.08 17.95 -1.76
C LYS A 171 21.72 17.37 -1.36
N TRP A 172 21.67 16.10 -0.96
CA TRP A 172 20.43 15.45 -0.55
C TRP A 172 19.94 15.92 0.83
N GLN A 173 20.85 16.38 1.69
CA GLN A 173 20.48 17.04 2.95
C GLN A 173 19.85 18.42 2.69
N THR A 174 20.40 19.21 1.75
CA THR A 174 19.79 20.46 1.29
C THR A 174 18.40 20.21 0.69
N GLN A 175 18.25 19.15 -0.12
CA GLN A 175 16.97 18.76 -0.69
C GLN A 175 15.94 18.37 0.40
N ALA A 176 16.34 17.56 1.39
CA ALA A 176 15.49 17.17 2.51
C ALA A 176 14.96 18.41 3.27
N ASN A 177 15.85 19.35 3.62
CA ASN A 177 15.48 20.55 4.37
C ASN A 177 14.44 21.43 3.64
N SER A 178 14.51 21.52 2.30
CA SER A 178 13.51 22.26 1.51
C SER A 178 12.18 21.53 1.41
N ASP A 179 12.20 20.22 1.16
CA ASP A 179 10.96 19.43 1.02
C ASP A 179 10.23 19.33 2.38
N LEU A 180 10.97 19.40 3.50
CA LEU A 180 10.43 19.61 4.86
C LEU A 180 9.82 21.01 5.03
N ALA A 181 10.51 22.08 4.61
CA ALA A 181 10.00 23.44 4.76
C ALA A 181 8.67 23.65 3.99
N TYR A 182 8.57 23.08 2.78
CA TYR A 182 7.29 23.01 2.07
C TYR A 182 6.26 22.19 2.85
N TYR A 183 6.61 20.98 3.29
CA TYR A 183 5.70 20.11 4.04
C TYR A 183 5.13 20.78 5.30
N GLU A 184 5.95 21.45 6.11
CA GLU A 184 5.48 22.17 7.30
C GLU A 184 4.58 23.36 6.97
N SER A 185 4.79 24.04 5.84
CA SER A 185 3.88 25.08 5.33
C SER A 185 2.50 24.55 4.92
N ARG A 186 2.41 23.26 4.60
CA ARG A 186 1.17 22.55 4.24
C ARG A 186 0.48 21.85 5.41
N LEU A 187 1.05 21.85 6.62
CA LEU A 187 0.38 21.32 7.81
C LEU A 187 -0.64 22.31 8.38
N SER A 188 -1.86 21.85 8.67
CA SER A 188 -2.89 22.60 9.39
C SER A 188 -2.48 22.96 10.83
N ALA A 189 -3.31 23.72 11.55
CA ALA A 189 -3.06 24.03 12.96
C ALA A 189 -3.13 22.77 13.84
N GLU A 190 -3.96 21.81 13.46
CA GLU A 190 -4.18 20.51 14.09
C GLU A 190 -3.14 19.46 13.63
N GLY A 191 -2.38 19.74 12.57
CA GLY A 191 -1.33 18.88 12.03
C GLY A 191 -1.77 17.91 10.92
N PHE A 192 -2.95 18.11 10.32
CA PHE A 192 -3.32 17.39 9.10
C PHE A 192 -2.55 17.95 7.91
N PHE A 193 -2.10 17.08 7.00
CA PHE A 193 -1.52 17.55 5.75
C PHE A 193 -2.62 18.09 4.81
N LEU A 194 -2.45 19.32 4.35
CA LEU A 194 -3.39 19.99 3.44
C LEU A 194 -2.99 19.71 1.99
N ASN A 195 -3.75 18.84 1.32
CA ASN A 195 -3.60 18.53 -0.10
C ASN A 195 -3.85 19.78 -0.99
N LYS A 196 -3.72 19.68 -2.32
CA LYS A 196 -3.81 20.86 -3.20
C LYS A 196 -5.15 21.61 -3.14
N THR A 197 -6.27 20.94 -2.83
CA THR A 197 -7.59 21.57 -2.67
C THR A 197 -7.81 22.18 -1.28
N GLY A 198 -6.89 21.95 -0.34
CA GLY A 198 -7.00 22.41 1.06
C GLY A 198 -7.73 21.42 1.97
N GLU A 199 -8.04 20.23 1.46
CA GLU A 199 -8.62 19.12 2.22
C GLU A 199 -7.54 18.42 3.08
N GLN A 200 -7.97 17.90 4.22
CA GLN A 200 -7.12 17.28 5.24
C GLN A 200 -6.97 15.78 4.99
N ASP A 201 -5.74 15.28 4.84
CA ASP A 201 -5.47 13.84 4.73
C ASP A 201 -4.42 13.37 5.75
N THR A 202 -4.89 12.62 6.76
CA THR A 202 -4.07 12.04 7.83
C THR A 202 -3.05 11.02 7.32
N LYS A 203 -3.26 10.40 6.14
CA LYS A 203 -2.32 9.43 5.55
C LYS A 203 -0.98 10.07 5.15
N TYR A 204 -0.90 11.41 5.22
CA TYR A 204 0.28 12.22 4.93
C TYR A 204 0.77 13.06 6.13
N SER A 205 0.19 12.88 7.33
CA SER A 205 0.68 13.49 8.57
C SER A 205 1.88 12.73 9.14
N TYR A 206 3.07 13.04 8.62
CA TYR A 206 4.36 12.50 9.08
C TYR A 206 5.04 13.35 10.15
N VAL A 207 5.69 12.69 11.09
CA VAL A 207 6.64 13.30 12.04
C VAL A 207 8.05 13.20 11.44
N HIS A 208 8.79 14.31 11.36
CA HIS A 208 10.18 14.34 10.90
C HIS A 208 11.13 14.65 12.08
N PRO A 209 11.80 13.65 12.69
CA PRO A 209 12.60 13.83 13.92
C PRO A 209 13.76 14.82 13.82
N TRP A 210 14.19 15.12 12.60
CA TRP A 210 15.30 16.00 12.27
C TRP A 210 14.86 17.42 11.92
N SER A 211 13.55 17.71 11.99
CA SER A 211 13.04 19.09 12.00
C SER A 211 13.40 19.81 13.30
N THR A 212 13.64 21.12 13.21
CA THR A 212 13.77 22.03 14.36
C THR A 212 12.42 22.53 14.89
N ASN A 213 11.31 22.22 14.21
CA ASN A 213 9.97 22.73 14.51
C ASN A 213 9.17 21.74 15.36
N THR A 214 9.47 21.72 16.66
CA THR A 214 8.83 20.82 17.63
C THR A 214 7.30 20.98 17.69
N ALA A 215 6.78 22.19 17.45
CA ALA A 215 5.34 22.43 17.37
C ALA A 215 4.69 21.68 16.20
N LYS A 216 5.29 21.71 15.00
CA LYS A 216 4.80 20.96 13.83
C LYS A 216 5.00 19.45 13.99
N GLN A 217 6.07 18.99 14.65
CA GLN A 217 6.25 17.57 15.01
C GLN A 217 5.12 17.06 15.91
N THR A 218 4.79 17.79 16.97
CA THR A 218 3.68 17.46 17.89
C THR A 218 2.32 17.52 17.19
N ALA A 219 2.08 18.53 16.35
CA ALA A 219 0.85 18.64 15.59
C ALA A 219 0.66 17.44 14.64
N ALA A 220 1.67 17.10 13.83
CA ALA A 220 1.58 15.96 12.91
C ALA A 220 1.36 14.63 13.66
N TYR A 221 2.01 14.43 14.81
CA TYR A 221 1.72 13.27 15.67
C TYR A 221 0.26 13.26 16.13
N ASN A 222 -0.26 14.37 16.67
CA ASN A 222 -1.63 14.49 17.15
C ASN A 222 -2.67 14.22 16.05
N ALA A 223 -2.43 14.66 14.81
CA ALA A 223 -3.27 14.33 13.66
C ALA A 223 -3.34 12.80 13.42
N THR A 224 -2.21 12.08 13.50
CA THR A 224 -2.26 10.61 13.41
C THR A 224 -3.05 9.98 14.55
N VAL A 225 -2.97 10.52 15.78
CA VAL A 225 -3.74 10.04 16.94
C VAL A 225 -5.23 10.25 16.73
N ALA A 226 -5.64 11.37 16.10
CA ALA A 226 -7.03 11.65 15.80
C ALA A 226 -7.60 10.78 14.67
N GLY A 227 -6.84 10.54 13.59
CA GLY A 227 -7.33 9.80 12.42
C GLY A 227 -7.17 8.28 12.48
N PHE A 228 -6.25 7.74 13.30
CA PHE A 228 -5.97 6.31 13.38
C PHE A 228 -6.11 5.78 14.82
N PRO A 229 -7.16 5.00 15.15
CA PRO A 229 -7.43 4.56 16.52
C PRO A 229 -6.43 3.51 17.05
N ASN A 230 -6.26 3.46 18.38
CA ASN A 230 -5.40 2.46 19.03
C ASN A 230 -5.95 1.01 18.97
N THR A 231 -7.24 0.83 18.70
CA THR A 231 -7.92 -0.48 18.69
C THR A 231 -8.42 -0.83 17.29
N TYR A 232 -8.11 -2.04 16.81
CA TYR A 232 -8.70 -2.55 15.56
C TYR A 232 -10.20 -2.79 15.71
N SER A 233 -10.93 -2.55 14.63
CA SER A 233 -12.32 -2.98 14.42
C SER A 233 -12.54 -3.16 12.93
N THR A 234 -13.34 -4.14 12.54
CA THR A 234 -13.70 -4.39 11.12
C THR A 234 -14.44 -3.21 10.48
N GLY A 235 -15.03 -2.33 11.29
CA GLY A 235 -15.66 -1.07 10.85
C GLY A 235 -14.85 0.20 11.13
N ALA A 236 -13.58 0.10 11.51
CA ALA A 236 -12.71 1.27 11.70
C ALA A 236 -12.33 1.93 10.35
N GLY A 237 -11.87 3.19 10.39
CA GLY A 237 -11.23 3.87 9.25
C GLY A 237 -9.75 3.54 9.05
N LEU A 238 -9.23 2.55 9.79
CA LEU A 238 -7.84 2.07 9.79
C LEU A 238 -7.87 0.56 9.54
N TRP A 239 -7.38 0.09 8.39
CA TRP A 239 -7.11 -1.36 8.20
C TRP A 239 -6.09 -1.74 7.11
N THR A 240 -5.58 -0.82 6.28
CA THR A 240 -4.46 -1.13 5.35
C THR A 240 -3.11 -1.07 6.06
N GLU A 241 -2.12 -1.83 5.58
CA GLU A 241 -0.78 -1.85 6.18
C GLU A 241 -0.05 -0.51 6.00
N ARG A 242 -0.42 0.28 5.00
CA ARG A 242 0.02 1.68 4.83
C ARG A 242 -0.47 2.56 5.97
N GLU A 243 -1.75 2.49 6.34
CA GLU A 243 -2.31 3.30 7.44
C GLU A 243 -1.73 2.88 8.79
N LEU A 244 -1.57 1.57 9.00
CA LEU A 244 -0.90 1.02 10.17
C LEU A 244 0.57 1.48 10.25
N TRP A 245 1.26 1.53 9.10
CA TRP A 245 2.58 2.13 8.99
C TRP A 245 2.57 3.62 9.36
N VAL A 246 1.65 4.45 8.85
CA VAL A 246 1.62 5.89 9.17
C VAL A 246 1.54 6.09 10.70
N ALA A 247 0.63 5.39 11.36
CA ALA A 247 0.43 5.50 12.80
C ALA A 247 1.63 4.96 13.62
N LEU A 248 2.21 3.82 13.24
CA LEU A 248 3.39 3.23 13.90
C LEU A 248 4.65 4.10 13.70
N ASN A 249 4.90 4.50 12.46
CA ASN A 249 6.02 5.36 12.06
C ASN A 249 5.98 6.71 12.79
N ALA A 250 4.80 7.36 12.82
CA ALA A 250 4.62 8.62 13.56
C ALA A 250 4.86 8.45 15.06
N ALA A 251 4.41 7.35 15.68
CA ALA A 251 4.60 7.09 17.10
C ALA A 251 6.08 6.85 17.48
N VAL A 252 6.80 6.01 16.72
CA VAL A 252 8.25 5.77 16.92
C VAL A 252 9.07 7.04 16.70
N LYS A 253 8.75 7.80 15.66
CA LYS A 253 9.42 9.07 15.34
C LYS A 253 9.11 10.16 16.36
N TYR A 254 7.88 10.25 16.87
CA TYR A 254 7.53 11.21 17.91
C TYR A 254 8.18 10.86 19.26
N HIS A 255 8.26 9.58 19.64
CA HIS A 255 9.05 9.16 20.80
C HIS A 255 10.51 9.64 20.70
N THR A 256 11.12 9.54 19.52
CA THR A 256 12.52 9.93 19.27
C THR A 256 12.80 11.42 19.53
N VAL A 257 11.80 12.31 19.45
CA VAL A 257 11.96 13.76 19.77
C VAL A 257 11.36 14.20 21.10
N SER A 258 10.40 13.44 21.65
CA SER A 258 9.66 13.81 22.88
C SER A 258 10.00 12.97 24.10
N ASN A 259 10.70 11.84 23.92
CA ASN A 259 10.84 10.75 24.90
C ASN A 259 9.50 10.17 25.42
N SER A 260 8.37 10.45 24.74
CA SER A 260 7.04 10.04 25.20
C SER A 260 6.91 8.52 25.28
N THR A 261 6.67 8.00 26.48
CA THR A 261 6.38 6.57 26.71
C THR A 261 4.99 6.20 26.19
N ALA A 262 4.02 7.11 26.26
CA ALA A 262 2.68 6.92 25.69
C ALA A 262 2.72 6.75 24.16
N ALA A 263 3.68 7.37 23.47
CA ALA A 263 3.92 7.12 22.06
C ALA A 263 4.44 5.69 21.80
N LEU A 264 5.30 5.14 22.67
CA LEU A 264 5.68 3.72 22.58
C LEU A 264 4.52 2.78 22.91
N SER A 265 3.65 3.11 23.86
CA SER A 265 2.40 2.34 24.10
C SER A 265 1.48 2.34 22.88
N ARG A 266 1.37 3.47 22.16
CA ARG A 266 0.65 3.53 20.88
C ARG A 266 1.35 2.72 19.78
N ALA A 267 2.68 2.75 19.72
CA ALA A 267 3.44 1.93 18.77
C ALA A 267 3.21 0.42 19.02
N GLN A 268 3.22 -0.04 20.28
CA GLN A 268 2.85 -1.41 20.63
C GLN A 268 1.45 -1.75 20.12
N ALA A 269 0.46 -0.87 20.34
CA ALA A 269 -0.90 -1.10 19.88
C ALA A 269 -1.00 -1.27 18.35
N MET A 270 -0.16 -0.60 17.55
CA MET A 270 -0.11 -0.82 16.09
C MET A 270 0.52 -2.18 15.73
N VAL A 271 1.52 -2.63 16.51
CA VAL A 271 2.11 -3.96 16.34
C VAL A 271 1.13 -5.07 16.72
N ASP A 272 0.32 -4.86 17.76
CA ASP A 272 -0.74 -5.79 18.17
C ASP A 272 -1.89 -5.83 17.15
N GLN A 273 -2.22 -4.70 16.52
CA GLN A 273 -3.24 -4.65 15.46
C GLN A 273 -2.85 -5.49 14.24
N TRP A 274 -1.57 -5.62 13.89
CA TRP A 274 -1.14 -6.54 12.82
C TRP A 274 -1.58 -7.97 13.11
N ASP A 275 -1.36 -8.47 14.34
CA ASP A 275 -1.76 -9.83 14.75
C ASP A 275 -3.30 -9.98 14.76
N GLN A 276 -4.02 -8.93 15.18
CA GLN A 276 -5.49 -8.88 15.20
C GLN A 276 -6.09 -8.93 13.79
N VAL A 277 -5.54 -8.17 12.82
CA VAL A 277 -5.97 -8.20 11.41
C VAL A 277 -5.55 -9.52 10.76
N CYS A 278 -4.39 -10.09 11.12
CA CYS A 278 -4.00 -11.42 10.63
C CYS A 278 -5.04 -12.48 10.99
N ALA A 279 -5.58 -12.46 12.21
CA ALA A 279 -6.58 -13.43 12.69
C ALA A 279 -6.15 -14.91 12.44
N GLY A 280 -4.87 -15.21 12.70
CA GLY A 280 -4.26 -16.52 12.46
C GLY A 280 -3.83 -16.81 11.00
N ARG A 281 -4.18 -15.97 10.02
CA ARG A 281 -3.96 -16.18 8.58
C ARG A 281 -2.54 -15.83 8.09
N LYS A 282 -1.61 -15.55 9.00
CA LYS A 282 -0.21 -15.11 8.78
C LYS A 282 0.01 -13.78 8.02
N ALA A 283 -1.00 -13.25 7.33
CA ALA A 283 -1.01 -11.95 6.70
C ALA A 283 -2.26 -11.14 7.08
N PRO A 284 -2.16 -9.79 7.16
CA PRO A 284 -3.30 -8.92 7.37
C PRO A 284 -4.18 -8.92 6.11
N LEU A 285 -5.22 -9.74 6.11
CA LEU A 285 -6.06 -9.97 4.93
C LEU A 285 -7.40 -9.25 5.03
N VAL A 286 -7.57 -8.25 4.17
CA VAL A 286 -8.64 -7.24 4.18
C VAL A 286 -9.20 -7.03 2.76
N SER A 287 -10.37 -6.42 2.60
CA SER A 287 -11.00 -6.41 1.26
C SER A 287 -10.27 -5.54 0.23
N TYR A 288 -10.49 -5.76 -1.07
CA TYR A 288 -9.96 -4.89 -2.14
C TYR A 288 -10.30 -3.40 -1.94
N THR A 289 -11.39 -3.10 -1.23
CA THR A 289 -12.00 -1.77 -1.20
C THR A 289 -11.32 -0.75 -0.26
N GLN A 290 -10.60 -1.14 0.80
CA GLN A 290 -9.76 -0.16 1.54
C GLN A 290 -8.43 0.10 0.83
N HIS A 291 -7.89 -0.90 0.11
CA HIS A 291 -6.65 -0.74 -0.64
C HIS A 291 -6.82 0.29 -1.77
N GLU A 292 -7.81 0.11 -2.63
CA GLU A 292 -7.99 0.92 -3.85
C GLU A 292 -9.23 1.84 -3.84
N GLY A 293 -9.94 1.96 -2.71
CA GLY A 293 -11.03 2.93 -2.52
C GLY A 293 -12.34 2.66 -3.28
N GLY A 294 -12.38 1.63 -4.12
CA GLY A 294 -13.55 1.21 -4.90
C GLY A 294 -13.11 0.47 -6.17
N GLY A 295 -13.52 -0.79 -6.31
CA GLY A 295 -13.07 -1.65 -7.41
C GLY A 295 -13.56 -1.22 -8.81
N PRO A 296 -12.82 -1.56 -9.89
CA PRO A 296 -13.27 -1.32 -11.25
C PRO A 296 -14.67 -1.91 -11.51
N GLY A 297 -15.57 -1.10 -12.08
CA GLY A 297 -16.93 -1.53 -12.44
C GLY A 297 -17.99 -1.43 -11.35
N GLY A 298 -17.66 -0.95 -10.14
CA GLY A 298 -18.66 -0.66 -9.08
C GLY A 298 -19.19 -1.88 -8.34
N THR A 299 -18.71 -3.09 -8.65
CA THR A 299 -18.85 -4.27 -7.80
C THR A 299 -17.81 -4.22 -6.69
N THR A 300 -18.22 -4.23 -5.41
CA THR A 300 -17.31 -4.37 -4.26
C THR A 300 -16.70 -5.78 -4.27
N PRO A 301 -15.39 -5.96 -4.55
CA PRO A 301 -14.80 -7.29 -4.55
C PRO A 301 -14.68 -7.78 -3.11
N SER A 302 -15.28 -8.95 -2.81
CA SER A 302 -15.20 -9.60 -1.50
C SER A 302 -13.85 -10.29 -1.24
N ASP A 303 -12.96 -10.27 -2.23
CA ASP A 303 -11.61 -10.82 -2.14
C ASP A 303 -10.82 -10.16 -1.01
N LEU A 304 -10.27 -11.01 -0.13
CA LEU A 304 -9.40 -10.60 0.96
C LEU A 304 -7.95 -10.72 0.50
N ILE A 305 -7.25 -9.59 0.54
CA ILE A 305 -5.92 -9.36 0.00
C ILE A 305 -5.02 -8.68 1.05
N SER A 306 -3.72 -8.65 0.76
CA SER A 306 -2.69 -7.86 1.43
C SER A 306 -1.80 -7.24 0.36
N SER A 307 -1.18 -6.09 0.63
CA SER A 307 -0.23 -5.47 -0.31
C SER A 307 1.22 -5.68 0.17
N PRO A 308 2.04 -6.45 -0.57
CA PRO A 308 3.44 -6.69 -0.21
C PRO A 308 4.28 -5.44 0.03
N TRP A 309 4.06 -4.36 -0.72
CA TRP A 309 4.83 -3.12 -0.54
C TRP A 309 4.28 -2.24 0.60
N MET A 310 2.96 -2.26 0.87
CA MET A 310 2.41 -1.63 2.08
C MET A 310 2.88 -2.36 3.34
N SER A 311 2.89 -3.70 3.30
CA SER A 311 3.46 -4.54 4.34
C SER A 311 4.96 -4.31 4.51
N ALA A 312 5.70 -4.12 3.41
CA ALA A 312 7.11 -3.75 3.46
C ALA A 312 7.32 -2.44 4.22
N LEU A 313 6.48 -1.41 4.00
CA LEU A 313 6.50 -0.16 4.78
C LEU A 313 6.29 -0.41 6.28
N TYR A 314 5.25 -1.18 6.66
CA TYR A 314 4.98 -1.52 8.07
C TYR A 314 6.22 -2.10 8.77
N PHE A 315 6.91 -3.05 8.14
CA PHE A 315 8.10 -3.67 8.75
C PHE A 315 9.29 -2.71 8.91
N GLN A 316 9.41 -1.62 8.14
CA GLN A 316 10.42 -0.57 8.36
C GLN A 316 10.17 0.15 9.68
N ALA A 317 8.90 0.49 9.95
CA ALA A 317 8.51 1.14 11.21
C ALA A 317 8.55 0.17 12.40
N ALA A 318 8.18 -1.11 12.20
CA ALA A 318 8.28 -2.14 13.22
C ALA A 318 9.75 -2.48 13.58
N ARG A 319 10.67 -2.47 12.61
CA ARG A 319 12.12 -2.56 12.87
C ARG A 319 12.61 -1.41 13.75
N LEU A 320 12.26 -0.17 13.40
CA LEU A 320 12.61 1.02 14.18
C LEU A 320 11.95 1.03 15.58
N TYR A 321 10.78 0.40 15.73
CA TYR A 321 10.13 0.22 17.03
C TYR A 321 10.91 -0.73 17.95
N ILE A 322 11.34 -1.90 17.47
CA ILE A 322 12.06 -2.88 18.30
C ILE A 322 13.49 -2.43 18.66
N GLU A 323 14.04 -1.43 17.96
CA GLU A 323 15.24 -0.69 18.38
C GLU A 323 15.00 0.24 19.58
N LYS A 324 13.75 0.55 19.92
CA LYS A 324 13.34 1.29 21.14
C LYS A 324 12.72 0.39 22.20
N VAL A 325 12.06 -0.70 21.80
CA VAL A 325 11.41 -1.68 22.66
C VAL A 325 11.89 -3.10 22.32
N PRO A 326 13.08 -3.52 22.76
CA PRO A 326 13.65 -4.83 22.42
C PRO A 326 12.81 -6.03 22.87
N SER A 327 11.97 -5.87 23.91
CA SER A 327 11.03 -6.90 24.37
C SER A 327 9.97 -7.28 23.32
N ALA A 328 9.64 -6.38 22.38
CA ALA A 328 8.72 -6.65 21.28
C ALA A 328 9.37 -7.37 20.08
N ALA A 329 10.70 -7.57 20.08
CA ALA A 329 11.42 -8.17 18.95
C ALA A 329 10.86 -9.55 18.55
N ASN A 330 10.53 -10.40 19.53
CA ASN A 330 9.95 -11.72 19.25
C ASN A 330 8.56 -11.68 18.60
N GLN A 331 7.79 -10.61 18.78
CA GLN A 331 6.49 -10.44 18.09
C GLN A 331 6.73 -10.02 16.64
N VAL A 332 7.48 -8.94 16.42
CA VAL A 332 7.76 -8.40 15.08
C VAL A 332 8.54 -9.40 14.21
N TYR A 333 9.47 -10.17 14.78
CA TYR A 333 10.17 -11.22 14.03
C TYR A 333 9.25 -12.38 13.64
N ARG A 334 8.27 -12.78 14.47
CA ARG A 334 7.25 -13.76 14.04
C ARG A 334 6.43 -13.18 12.89
N GLN A 335 5.92 -11.96 13.03
CA GLN A 335 5.14 -11.28 11.99
C GLN A 335 5.88 -11.25 10.64
N ALA A 336 7.16 -10.86 10.62
CA ALA A 336 7.96 -10.85 9.40
C ALA A 336 8.24 -12.25 8.84
N SER A 337 8.46 -13.23 9.71
CA SER A 337 8.64 -14.64 9.31
C SER A 337 7.38 -15.23 8.70
N ASP A 338 6.23 -15.07 9.37
CA ASP A 338 4.94 -15.60 8.97
C ASP A 338 4.41 -14.92 7.70
N TYR A 339 4.59 -13.60 7.58
CA TYR A 339 4.21 -12.87 6.37
C TYR A 339 5.03 -13.29 5.15
N PHE A 340 6.34 -13.54 5.33
CA PHE A 340 7.16 -14.09 4.26
C PHE A 340 6.70 -15.48 3.84
N ASP A 341 6.42 -16.38 4.79
CA ASP A 341 5.98 -17.75 4.47
C ASP A 341 4.60 -17.74 3.80
N TRP A 342 3.73 -16.80 4.18
CA TRP A 342 2.47 -16.54 3.50
C TRP A 342 2.70 -16.04 2.06
N MET A 343 3.51 -15.01 1.85
CA MET A 343 3.83 -14.49 0.50
C MET A 343 4.45 -15.56 -0.42
N ASN A 344 5.30 -16.43 0.13
CA ASN A 344 6.01 -17.46 -0.61
C ASN A 344 5.20 -18.76 -0.81
N THR A 345 3.98 -18.83 -0.27
CA THR A 345 3.05 -19.93 -0.53
C THR A 345 2.44 -19.76 -1.94
N PRO A 346 2.59 -20.71 -2.89
CA PRO A 346 2.18 -20.49 -4.28
C PRO A 346 0.71 -20.07 -4.48
N GLY A 347 -0.20 -20.55 -3.63
CA GLY A 347 -1.62 -20.21 -3.68
C GLY A 347 -1.99 -18.80 -3.21
N THR A 348 -1.08 -18.05 -2.55
CA THR A 348 -1.31 -16.64 -2.17
C THR A 348 -0.84 -15.67 -3.23
N ARG A 349 0.00 -16.13 -4.17
CA ARG A 349 0.64 -15.30 -5.21
C ARG A 349 1.33 -14.05 -4.66
N GLY A 350 1.94 -14.10 -3.47
CA GLY A 350 2.82 -13.01 -3.01
C GLY A 350 4.04 -12.80 -3.93
N PHE A 351 4.48 -13.87 -4.60
CA PHE A 351 5.44 -13.86 -5.71
C PHE A 351 4.91 -14.72 -6.86
N TYR A 352 5.19 -14.33 -8.11
CA TYR A 352 4.79 -15.06 -9.34
C TYR A 352 5.85 -14.93 -10.46
N SER A 353 5.71 -15.66 -11.56
CA SER A 353 6.72 -15.67 -12.63
C SER A 353 6.60 -14.45 -13.54
N GLY A 354 7.73 -13.83 -13.90
CA GLY A 354 7.76 -12.77 -14.93
C GLY A 354 7.19 -13.23 -16.28
N SER A 355 7.26 -14.54 -16.57
CA SER A 355 6.64 -15.16 -17.75
C SER A 355 5.11 -15.00 -17.82
N GLU A 356 4.45 -14.68 -16.70
CA GLU A 356 3.01 -14.38 -16.65
C GLU A 356 2.70 -12.92 -17.08
N VAL A 357 3.71 -12.05 -17.14
CA VAL A 357 3.64 -10.70 -17.71
C VAL A 357 4.08 -10.69 -19.17
N GLY A 358 5.19 -11.38 -19.49
CA GLY A 358 5.76 -11.41 -20.84
C GLY A 358 6.93 -12.38 -20.97
N SER A 359 7.13 -12.89 -22.20
CA SER A 359 8.22 -13.82 -22.54
C SER A 359 9.62 -13.25 -22.32
N GLU A 360 9.75 -11.93 -22.48
CA GLU A 360 10.93 -11.11 -22.23
C GLU A 360 11.33 -11.03 -20.76
N TYR A 361 10.42 -11.39 -19.85
CA TYR A 361 10.64 -11.46 -18.40
C TYR A 361 10.80 -12.90 -17.89
N ALA A 362 10.98 -13.87 -18.79
CA ALA A 362 11.21 -15.27 -18.42
C ALA A 362 12.48 -15.43 -17.56
N GLY A 363 12.37 -16.22 -16.49
CA GLY A 363 13.44 -16.40 -15.49
C GLY A 363 13.44 -15.34 -14.38
N LEU A 364 12.64 -14.28 -14.47
CA LEU A 364 12.40 -13.35 -13.36
C LEU A 364 11.24 -13.83 -12.47
N VAL A 365 11.22 -13.33 -11.24
CA VAL A 365 10.10 -13.47 -10.31
C VAL A 365 9.67 -12.07 -9.89
N PHE A 366 8.38 -11.79 -9.96
CA PHE A 366 7.80 -10.50 -9.62
C PHE A 366 7.12 -10.61 -8.25
N PRO A 367 7.16 -9.56 -7.40
CA PRO A 367 6.20 -9.44 -6.31
C PRO A 367 4.84 -9.05 -6.88
N SER A 368 3.75 -9.34 -6.18
CA SER A 368 2.44 -8.77 -6.54
C SER A 368 2.23 -7.40 -5.89
N TYR A 369 1.54 -6.49 -6.57
CA TYR A 369 1.12 -5.21 -5.99
C TYR A 369 0.04 -5.42 -4.90
N LEU A 370 -0.90 -6.33 -5.17
CA LEU A 370 -1.85 -6.92 -4.22
C LEU A 370 -1.77 -8.46 -4.31
N ALA A 371 -1.72 -9.14 -3.17
CA ALA A 371 -1.59 -10.59 -3.05
C ALA A 371 -2.76 -11.20 -2.25
N GLY A 372 -3.04 -12.49 -2.45
CA GLY A 372 -4.27 -13.14 -1.99
C GLY A 372 -5.44 -12.88 -2.95
N GLY A 373 -6.62 -13.40 -2.58
CA GLY A 373 -7.85 -13.20 -3.36
C GLY A 373 -7.83 -13.76 -4.79
N SER A 374 -8.82 -13.32 -5.56
CA SER A 374 -8.94 -13.51 -7.01
C SER A 374 -8.15 -12.45 -7.78
N LEU A 375 -7.71 -12.77 -9.00
CA LEU A 375 -7.00 -11.83 -9.88
C LEU A 375 -7.98 -10.81 -10.50
N ILE A 376 -8.27 -9.75 -9.75
CA ILE A 376 -9.15 -8.65 -10.15
C ILE A 376 -8.37 -7.32 -10.08
N GLY A 377 -8.49 -6.49 -11.12
CA GLY A 377 -7.82 -5.19 -11.18
C GLY A 377 -6.30 -5.30 -11.00
N ASP A 378 -5.76 -4.48 -10.11
CA ASP A 378 -4.31 -4.33 -9.91
C ASP A 378 -3.67 -5.51 -9.13
N ALA A 379 -4.46 -6.56 -8.81
CA ALA A 379 -3.95 -7.84 -8.32
C ALA A 379 -3.43 -8.76 -9.45
N GLY A 380 -3.60 -8.39 -10.72
CA GLY A 380 -3.13 -9.16 -11.88
C GLY A 380 -1.60 -9.13 -12.08
N PRO A 381 -1.04 -10.05 -12.89
CA PRO A 381 0.29 -9.89 -13.47
C PRO A 381 0.36 -8.60 -14.31
N ASP A 382 1.28 -7.71 -13.97
CA ASP A 382 1.54 -6.47 -14.71
C ASP A 382 3.03 -6.12 -14.70
N VAL A 383 3.48 -5.37 -15.69
CA VAL A 383 4.85 -4.87 -15.78
C VAL A 383 5.19 -3.93 -14.63
N GLY A 384 4.26 -3.07 -14.20
CA GLY A 384 4.45 -2.11 -13.10
C GLY A 384 4.72 -2.77 -11.75
N ASN A 385 4.33 -4.04 -11.56
CA ASN A 385 4.62 -4.79 -10.34
C ASN A 385 6.14 -4.95 -10.09
N MET A 386 6.99 -4.87 -11.12
CA MET A 386 8.47 -4.87 -10.96
C MET A 386 8.99 -3.62 -10.22
N ASP A 387 8.25 -2.51 -10.24
CA ASP A 387 8.65 -1.28 -9.55
C ASP A 387 8.68 -1.44 -8.03
N HIS A 388 7.92 -2.42 -7.50
CA HIS A 388 7.91 -2.82 -6.09
C HIS A 388 8.84 -3.99 -5.75
N ALA A 389 9.81 -4.30 -6.62
CA ALA A 389 10.81 -5.32 -6.30
C ALA A 389 11.81 -4.86 -5.23
N LEU A 390 12.13 -3.56 -5.16
CA LEU A 390 13.22 -3.05 -4.30
C LEU A 390 12.78 -2.80 -2.84
N ASP A 391 11.56 -2.33 -2.61
CA ASP A 391 10.95 -2.23 -1.27
C ASP A 391 10.58 -3.61 -0.71
N VAL A 392 10.08 -4.53 -1.54
CA VAL A 392 9.92 -5.94 -1.14
C VAL A 392 11.28 -6.61 -0.87
N ALA A 393 12.36 -6.31 -1.61
CA ALA A 393 13.71 -6.78 -1.28
C ALA A 393 14.18 -6.31 0.12
N GLY A 394 13.90 -5.05 0.47
CA GLY A 394 14.16 -4.51 1.81
C GLY A 394 13.41 -5.26 2.91
N PHE A 395 12.14 -5.60 2.68
CA PHE A 395 11.38 -6.47 3.57
C PHE A 395 11.96 -7.89 3.67
N VAL A 396 12.28 -8.54 2.55
CA VAL A 396 12.79 -9.92 2.56
C VAL A 396 14.13 -10.00 3.29
N ALA A 397 14.99 -8.97 3.22
CA ALA A 397 16.19 -8.86 4.04
C ALA A 397 15.87 -8.81 5.55
N PHE A 398 14.84 -8.06 5.96
CA PHE A 398 14.35 -8.09 7.35
C PHE A 398 13.75 -9.45 7.73
N ALA A 399 13.02 -10.12 6.83
CA ALA A 399 12.47 -11.46 7.06
C ALA A 399 13.56 -12.53 7.24
N ILE A 400 14.69 -12.44 6.52
CA ILE A 400 15.87 -13.29 6.77
C ILE A 400 16.40 -13.06 8.19
N LYS A 401 16.65 -11.80 8.57
CA LYS A 401 17.12 -11.43 9.92
C LYS A 401 16.18 -11.92 11.02
N ALA A 402 14.87 -11.78 10.82
CA ALA A 402 13.83 -12.27 11.70
C ALA A 402 13.85 -13.80 11.84
N LYS A 403 13.90 -14.53 10.72
CA LYS A 403 13.98 -16.00 10.72
C LYS A 403 15.27 -16.50 11.39
N THR A 404 16.42 -15.86 11.13
CA THR A 404 17.67 -16.16 11.84
C THR A 404 17.55 -15.96 13.34
N ALA A 405 16.96 -14.86 13.81
CA ALA A 405 16.74 -14.59 15.24
C ALA A 405 15.78 -15.58 15.91
N LEU A 406 14.87 -16.19 15.15
CA LEU A 406 13.93 -17.23 15.61
C LEU A 406 14.46 -18.66 15.42
N GLY A 407 15.64 -18.87 14.85
CA GLY A 407 16.17 -20.20 14.52
C GLY A 407 15.45 -20.92 13.37
N LEU A 408 14.76 -20.18 12.50
CA LEU A 408 13.94 -20.70 11.40
C LEU A 408 14.71 -20.75 10.07
N PRO A 409 14.34 -21.65 9.12
CA PRO A 409 15.02 -21.78 7.83
C PRO A 409 14.96 -20.51 6.98
N THR A 410 16.12 -20.04 6.48
CA THR A 410 16.24 -18.80 5.70
C THR A 410 16.34 -18.99 4.19
N ALA A 411 16.61 -20.21 3.70
CA ALA A 411 17.00 -20.46 2.29
C ALA A 411 15.98 -19.94 1.26
N ALA A 412 14.67 -20.12 1.50
CA ALA A 412 13.63 -19.60 0.61
C ALA A 412 13.62 -18.06 0.56
N ALA A 413 13.87 -17.39 1.70
CA ALA A 413 13.96 -15.94 1.77
C ALA A 413 15.26 -15.41 1.14
N GLN A 414 16.37 -16.15 1.26
CA GLN A 414 17.62 -15.84 0.57
C GLN A 414 17.45 -15.92 -0.97
N GLN A 415 16.74 -16.94 -1.48
CA GLN A 415 16.39 -17.00 -2.90
C GLN A 415 15.52 -15.82 -3.32
N ARG A 416 14.42 -15.55 -2.60
CA ARG A 416 13.54 -14.42 -2.91
C ARG A 416 14.24 -13.06 -2.82
N LEU A 417 15.24 -12.90 -1.96
CA LEU A 417 16.05 -11.68 -1.92
C LEU A 417 16.88 -11.52 -3.20
N ALA A 418 17.49 -12.61 -3.71
CA ALA A 418 18.21 -12.59 -4.98
C ALA A 418 17.26 -12.32 -6.17
N ASP A 419 16.09 -12.96 -6.18
CA ASP A 419 15.04 -12.76 -7.19
C ASP A 419 14.60 -11.29 -7.24
N MET A 420 14.25 -10.70 -6.09
CA MET A 420 13.79 -9.31 -6.00
C MET A 420 14.89 -8.31 -6.38
N LYS A 421 16.15 -8.57 -6.00
CA LYS A 421 17.30 -7.77 -6.44
C LYS A 421 17.46 -7.81 -7.98
N ALA A 422 17.26 -8.97 -8.62
CA ALA A 422 17.36 -9.09 -10.08
C ALA A 422 16.20 -8.35 -10.79
N THR A 423 14.96 -8.54 -10.33
CA THR A 423 13.78 -7.84 -10.87
C THR A 423 13.88 -6.32 -10.70
N ALA A 424 14.46 -5.82 -9.60
CA ALA A 424 14.73 -4.39 -9.41
C ALA A 424 15.74 -3.81 -10.42
N VAL A 425 16.74 -4.58 -10.85
CA VAL A 425 17.66 -4.16 -11.94
C VAL A 425 16.90 -4.06 -13.27
N VAL A 426 15.96 -4.97 -13.54
CA VAL A 426 15.11 -4.91 -14.74
C VAL A 426 14.13 -3.74 -14.67
N ALA A 427 13.57 -3.42 -13.49
CA ALA A 427 12.76 -2.22 -13.28
C ALA A 427 13.51 -0.92 -13.59
N PHE A 428 14.79 -0.84 -13.21
CA PHE A 428 15.66 0.27 -13.58
C PHE A 428 16.03 0.26 -15.08
N ALA A 429 16.19 -0.90 -15.70
CA ALA A 429 16.44 -1.01 -17.15
C ALA A 429 15.22 -0.55 -17.96
N GLU A 430 14.00 -0.99 -17.62
CA GLU A 430 12.76 -0.51 -18.23
C GLU A 430 12.51 0.97 -17.96
N SER A 431 12.89 1.46 -16.78
CA SER A 431 12.86 2.89 -16.44
C SER A 431 14.03 3.70 -17.05
N THR A 432 14.94 3.07 -17.81
CA THR A 432 16.05 3.74 -18.55
C THR A 432 16.20 3.41 -20.04
N ARG A 433 15.47 2.43 -20.59
CA ARG A 433 15.59 2.05 -22.01
C ARG A 433 15.34 3.21 -22.98
N THR A 434 16.00 3.17 -24.13
CA THR A 434 15.85 4.17 -25.19
C THR A 434 14.43 4.13 -25.77
N THR A 435 13.76 5.28 -25.77
CA THR A 435 12.41 5.47 -26.30
C THR A 435 12.30 6.83 -26.97
N LEU A 436 11.53 6.91 -28.07
CA LEU A 436 11.36 8.16 -28.80
C LEU A 436 10.50 9.15 -27.99
N TYR A 437 10.90 10.42 -27.97
CA TYR A 437 10.25 11.53 -27.24
C TYR A 437 10.15 11.42 -25.70
N LEU A 438 10.60 10.32 -25.09
CA LEU A 438 10.63 10.15 -23.63
C LEU A 438 12.04 10.39 -23.08
N PRO A 439 12.16 10.86 -21.83
CA PRO A 439 13.46 10.94 -21.17
C PRO A 439 14.04 9.54 -20.94
N LYS A 440 15.37 9.46 -20.86
CA LYS A 440 16.10 8.27 -20.42
C LYS A 440 15.63 7.87 -19.02
N TYR A 441 15.87 8.70 -18.00
CA TYR A 441 15.46 8.39 -16.63
C TYR A 441 13.98 8.72 -16.43
N ARG A 442 13.14 7.69 -16.24
CA ARG A 442 11.68 7.81 -16.05
C ARG A 442 11.29 7.45 -14.62
N ILE A 443 10.43 8.26 -14.00
CA ILE A 443 9.93 8.07 -12.63
C ILE A 443 8.42 8.28 -12.60
N ASN A 444 7.68 7.54 -13.44
CA ASN A 444 6.22 7.56 -13.41
C ASN A 444 5.72 6.34 -12.61
N PRO A 445 4.83 6.49 -11.59
CA PRO A 445 4.42 7.75 -10.97
C PRO A 445 5.55 8.37 -10.12
N PRO A 446 5.55 9.70 -9.82
CA PRO A 446 6.69 10.37 -9.17
C PRO A 446 7.08 9.79 -7.80
N ARG A 447 6.10 9.28 -7.05
CA ARG A 447 6.27 8.56 -5.77
C ARG A 447 7.11 7.28 -5.87
N LYS A 448 7.38 6.77 -7.07
CA LYS A 448 8.19 5.57 -7.31
C LYS A 448 9.63 5.69 -6.81
N PHE A 449 10.23 6.87 -6.91
CA PHE A 449 11.57 7.13 -6.37
C PHE A 449 11.65 6.88 -4.86
N ASN A 450 10.55 7.13 -4.14
CA ASN A 450 10.44 6.99 -2.69
C ASN A 450 10.40 5.52 -2.29
N TRP A 451 9.61 4.70 -3.00
CA TRP A 451 9.58 3.24 -2.86
C TRP A 451 10.98 2.63 -3.05
N TRP A 452 11.63 2.96 -4.17
CA TRP A 452 12.98 2.50 -4.48
C TRP A 452 14.03 2.91 -3.44
N THR A 453 13.98 4.16 -2.96
CA THR A 453 14.92 4.67 -1.96
C THR A 453 14.72 4.00 -0.60
N ARG A 454 13.48 3.85 -0.14
CA ARG A 454 13.16 3.12 1.10
C ARG A 454 13.60 1.67 1.03
N GLY A 455 13.32 1.00 -0.09
CA GLY A 455 13.74 -0.38 -0.30
C GLY A 455 15.24 -0.58 -0.22
N LEU A 456 16.01 0.27 -0.89
CA LEU A 456 17.47 0.23 -0.82
C LEU A 456 18.01 0.59 0.58
N TYR A 457 17.39 1.57 1.26
CA TYR A 457 17.76 1.95 2.63
C TYR A 457 17.57 0.77 3.60
N GLU A 458 16.43 0.08 3.53
CA GLU A 458 16.14 -1.10 4.35
C GLU A 458 16.99 -2.32 3.98
N LEU A 459 17.28 -2.51 2.69
CA LEU A 459 18.17 -3.56 2.22
C LEU A 459 19.57 -3.43 2.85
N VAL A 460 20.09 -2.20 2.90
CA VAL A 460 21.37 -1.87 3.57
C VAL A 460 21.24 -1.99 5.09
N ALA A 461 20.19 -1.43 5.71
CA ALA A 461 19.98 -1.45 7.16
C ALA A 461 19.80 -2.86 7.75
N ASN A 462 19.33 -3.82 6.94
CA ASN A 462 19.18 -5.21 7.33
C ASN A 462 20.34 -6.12 6.88
N GLY A 463 21.43 -5.53 6.34
CA GLY A 463 22.66 -6.26 6.01
C GLY A 463 22.60 -7.08 4.72
N GLY A 464 21.61 -6.85 3.85
CA GLY A 464 21.44 -7.55 2.57
C GLY A 464 22.36 -7.04 1.46
N ALA A 465 23.63 -6.75 1.79
CA ALA A 465 24.64 -6.15 0.92
C ALA A 465 24.67 -6.77 -0.49
#